data_AF-A0A564Z8J7-F1
#
_entry.id   AF-A0A564Z8J7-F1
#
_cell.length_a   1.000
_cell.length_b   1.000
_cell.length_c   1.000
_cell.angle_alpha   90.00
_cell.angle_beta   90.00
_cell.angle_gamma   90.00
#
_symmetry.space_group_name_H-M   'P 1'
#
loop_
_entity.id
_entity.type
_entity.pdbx_description
1 polymer ?
#
loop_
_entity_poly.entity_id
_entity_poly.type
_entity_poly.pdbx_seq_one_letter_code
_entity_poly.pdbx_strand_id
1 'polypeptide(L)'
;MKMTRGDSPIDSSKSHGKDLMSQSLNLAGYTFILQILLRVITFITNALAYRCVDASILGLVNFRIGLYYSTLVFTARESFRRACLSRGGELLLSPLVIDIRSKWRSLLNVMWLTVLVGILLSFGLLPIWLFVLSSPASDTVNYNLEYQYRVSCLLYTLSAFLELATEPLWLVCQLGMFLRARIVLEAIANVARAVGIIFALWFGDGSTHGLYLLACPQLLHGSTLVLGYILFAIWLTRTSSLDKDHPFTKIAPKTLQELLPSIHVVNTP
;
A
#
# COMPACT_ATOMS: atom_id res chain seq x y z
N MET A 1 31.07 34.96 -41.23
CA MET A 1 29.67 35.25 -40.85
C MET A 1 28.87 33.95 -40.98
N LYS A 2 28.81 33.15 -39.91
CA LYS A 2 28.01 31.92 -39.85
C LYS A 2 26.92 32.16 -38.80
N MET A 3 25.70 32.39 -39.28
CA MET A 3 24.51 32.50 -38.44
C MET A 3 24.25 31.14 -37.79
N THR A 4 24.42 31.06 -36.47
CA THR A 4 23.90 29.98 -35.65
C THR A 4 22.38 30.10 -35.63
N ARG A 5 21.73 29.15 -36.29
CA ARG A 5 20.29 28.92 -36.29
C ARG A 5 19.85 28.81 -34.83
N GLY A 6 19.13 29.80 -34.33
CA GLY A 6 18.56 29.77 -33.00
C GLY A 6 17.60 28.60 -32.89
N ASP A 7 17.90 27.66 -31.99
CA ASP A 7 16.95 26.64 -31.58
C ASP A 7 15.74 27.36 -30.98
N SER A 8 14.62 27.29 -31.70
CA SER A 8 13.39 27.94 -31.27
C SER A 8 12.90 27.26 -29.98
N PRO A 9 12.46 28.02 -28.96
CA PRO A 9 11.99 27.45 -27.68
C PRO A 9 10.82 26.46 -27.83
N ILE A 10 10.15 26.47 -28.98
CA ILE A 10 9.05 25.59 -29.34
C ILE A 10 9.53 24.15 -29.60
N ASP A 11 10.70 23.96 -30.23
CA ASP A 11 11.24 22.60 -30.52
C ASP A 11 11.78 21.91 -29.27
N SER A 12 12.40 22.68 -28.35
CA SER A 12 12.81 22.20 -27.02
C SER A 12 11.61 21.70 -26.21
N SER A 13 10.49 22.45 -26.20
CA SER A 13 9.27 22.07 -25.46
C SER A 13 8.62 20.79 -26.00
N LYS A 14 8.61 20.62 -27.33
CA LYS A 14 8.07 19.41 -27.99
C LYS A 14 8.96 18.19 -27.76
N SER A 15 10.28 18.35 -27.73
CA SER A 15 11.22 17.27 -27.39
C SER A 15 11.03 16.84 -25.94
N HIS A 16 11.00 17.79 -24.99
CA HIS A 16 10.83 17.51 -23.57
C HIS A 16 9.50 16.81 -23.27
N GLY A 17 8.41 17.21 -23.95
CA GLY A 17 7.11 16.54 -23.84
C GLY A 17 7.11 15.10 -24.35
N LYS A 18 7.82 14.82 -25.45
CA LYS A 18 7.99 13.46 -25.98
C LYS A 18 8.84 12.58 -25.07
N ASP A 19 9.89 13.16 -24.47
CA ASP A 19 10.75 12.45 -23.52
C ASP A 19 10.01 12.12 -22.22
N LEU A 20 9.22 13.05 -21.68
CA LEU A 20 8.37 12.79 -20.50
C LEU A 20 7.30 11.74 -20.79
N MET A 21 6.67 11.81 -21.96
CA MET A 21 5.65 10.86 -22.39
C MET A 21 6.24 9.46 -22.58
N SER A 22 7.40 9.33 -23.23
CA SER A 22 8.07 8.03 -23.40
C SER A 22 8.56 7.44 -22.07
N GLN A 23 9.07 8.25 -21.15
CA GLN A 23 9.41 7.79 -19.80
C GLN A 23 8.17 7.34 -19.02
N SER A 24 7.07 8.08 -19.10
CA SER A 24 5.79 7.72 -18.47
C SER A 24 5.22 6.42 -19.05
N LEU A 25 5.29 6.24 -20.37
CA LEU A 25 4.85 5.03 -21.07
C LEU A 25 5.70 3.82 -20.69
N ASN A 26 7.03 3.96 -20.66
CA ASN A 26 7.91 2.88 -20.22
C ASN A 26 7.60 2.47 -18.78
N LEU A 27 7.39 3.44 -17.89
CA LEU A 27 7.08 3.20 -16.48
C LEU A 27 5.70 2.54 -16.29
N ALA A 28 4.70 2.97 -17.06
CA ALA A 28 3.39 2.34 -17.11
C ALA A 28 3.51 0.88 -17.63
N GLY A 29 4.32 0.65 -18.66
CA GLY A 29 4.61 -0.68 -19.20
C GLY A 29 5.23 -1.61 -18.16
N TYR A 30 6.25 -1.16 -17.43
CA TYR A 30 6.85 -1.95 -16.34
C TYR A 30 5.83 -2.28 -15.24
N THR A 31 4.99 -1.32 -14.87
CA THR A 31 3.91 -1.53 -13.89
C THR A 31 2.94 -2.61 -14.37
N PHE A 32 2.54 -2.52 -15.63
CA PHE A 32 1.58 -3.43 -16.24
C PHE A 32 2.11 -4.88 -16.27
N ILE A 33 3.35 -5.06 -16.75
CA ILE A 33 4.00 -6.38 -16.79
C ILE A 33 4.12 -6.96 -15.37
N LEU A 34 4.57 -6.16 -14.40
CA LEU A 34 4.74 -6.64 -13.05
C LEU A 34 3.40 -7.05 -12.42
N GLN A 35 2.32 -6.29 -12.66
CA GLN A 35 1.00 -6.68 -12.19
C GLN A 35 0.54 -8.01 -12.80
N ILE A 36 0.76 -8.23 -14.10
CA ILE A 36 0.43 -9.51 -14.75
C ILE A 36 1.20 -10.65 -14.08
N LEU A 37 2.51 -10.49 -13.86
CA LEU A 37 3.33 -11.50 -13.20
C LEU A 37 2.82 -11.82 -11.78
N LEU A 38 2.46 -10.80 -10.99
CA LEU A 38 1.89 -10.98 -9.66
C LEU A 38 0.53 -11.69 -9.70
N ARG A 39 -0.28 -11.47 -10.75
CA ARG A 39 -1.54 -12.21 -10.95
C ARG A 39 -1.29 -13.69 -11.26
N VAL A 40 -0.29 -13.99 -12.10
CA VAL A 40 0.11 -15.38 -12.39
C VAL A 40 0.62 -16.07 -11.12
N ILE A 41 1.44 -15.40 -10.32
CA ILE A 41 1.92 -15.93 -9.03
C ILE A 41 0.73 -16.25 -8.11
N THR A 42 -0.22 -15.32 -7.97
CA THR A 42 -1.42 -15.52 -7.14
C THR A 42 -2.22 -16.73 -7.62
N PHE A 43 -2.37 -16.90 -8.93
CA PHE A 43 -3.06 -18.05 -9.51
C PHE A 43 -2.35 -19.37 -9.16
N ILE A 44 -1.03 -19.43 -9.34
CA ILE A 44 -0.23 -20.62 -9.02
C ILE A 44 -0.34 -20.95 -7.53
N THR A 45 -0.20 -19.96 -6.65
CA THR A 45 -0.31 -20.15 -5.21
C THR A 45 -1.70 -20.65 -4.81
N ASN A 46 -2.77 -20.11 -5.40
CA ASN A 46 -4.14 -20.60 -5.16
C ASN A 46 -4.35 -22.03 -5.68
N ALA A 47 -3.77 -22.39 -6.83
CA ALA A 47 -3.83 -23.73 -7.38
C ALA A 47 -3.10 -24.76 -6.50
N LEU A 48 -1.95 -24.37 -5.93
CA LEU A 48 -1.24 -25.19 -4.95
C LEU A 48 -2.04 -25.34 -3.66
N ALA A 49 -2.64 -24.25 -3.17
CA ALA A 49 -3.48 -24.27 -1.98
C ALA A 49 -4.66 -25.25 -2.13
N TYR A 50 -5.28 -25.32 -3.31
CA TYR A 50 -6.35 -26.27 -3.61
C TYR A 50 -5.94 -27.76 -3.50
N ARG A 51 -4.64 -28.07 -3.67
CA ARG A 51 -4.16 -29.45 -3.51
C ARG A 51 -3.90 -29.84 -2.06
N CYS A 52 -3.69 -28.87 -1.19
CA CYS A 52 -3.31 -29.10 0.21
C CYS A 52 -4.43 -28.77 1.20
N VAL A 53 -5.41 -27.95 0.81
CA VAL A 53 -6.45 -27.40 1.68
C VAL A 53 -7.82 -27.56 1.02
N ASP A 54 -8.83 -27.93 1.83
CA ASP A 54 -10.20 -28.11 1.35
C ASP A 54 -10.79 -26.85 0.70
N ALA A 55 -11.62 -27.07 -0.33
CA ALA A 55 -12.29 -26.01 -1.06
C ALA A 55 -13.17 -25.11 -0.17
N SER A 56 -13.75 -25.67 0.90
CA SER A 56 -14.54 -24.93 1.89
C SER A 56 -13.71 -23.88 2.64
N ILE A 57 -12.49 -24.24 3.04
CA ILE A 57 -11.55 -23.37 3.74
C ILE A 57 -11.02 -22.27 2.80
N LEU A 58 -10.72 -22.62 1.55
CA LEU A 58 -10.32 -21.65 0.54
C LEU A 58 -11.44 -20.65 0.23
N GLY A 59 -12.69 -21.11 0.17
CA GLY A 59 -13.85 -20.25 0.07
C GLY A 59 -13.98 -19.31 1.26
N LEU A 60 -13.77 -19.81 2.48
CA LEU A 60 -13.84 -19.01 3.70
C LEU A 60 -12.77 -17.90 3.71
N VAL A 61 -11.54 -18.22 3.32
CA VAL A 61 -10.43 -17.25 3.26
C VAL A 61 -10.63 -16.25 2.13
N ASN A 62 -10.82 -16.70 0.88
CA ASN A 62 -10.85 -15.79 -0.28
C ASN A 62 -12.15 -14.97 -0.38
N PHE A 63 -13.29 -15.57 -0.06
CA PHE A 63 -14.57 -14.87 -0.15
C PHE A 63 -14.88 -14.12 1.14
N ARG A 64 -14.95 -14.78 2.30
CA ARG A 64 -15.44 -14.11 3.52
C ARG A 64 -14.38 -13.22 4.17
N ILE A 65 -13.24 -13.80 4.52
CA ILE A 65 -12.15 -13.05 5.15
C ILE A 65 -11.57 -12.04 4.15
N GLY A 66 -11.43 -12.43 2.89
CA GLY A 66 -11.01 -11.56 1.79
C GLY A 66 -11.95 -10.38 1.59
N LEU A 67 -13.28 -10.59 1.59
CA LEU A 67 -14.24 -9.49 1.51
C LEU A 67 -14.11 -8.53 2.70
N TYR A 68 -14.06 -9.05 3.93
CA TYR A 68 -13.83 -8.21 5.12
C TYR A 68 -12.58 -7.36 4.97
N TYR A 69 -11.46 -7.99 4.64
CA TYR A 69 -10.16 -7.33 4.46
C TYR A 69 -10.22 -6.23 3.41
N SER A 70 -10.73 -6.56 2.22
CA SER A 70 -10.84 -5.61 1.11
C SER A 70 -11.78 -4.47 1.46
N THR A 71 -12.93 -4.73 2.08
CA THR A 71 -13.87 -3.68 2.50
C THR A 71 -13.23 -2.74 3.52
N LEU A 72 -12.57 -3.28 4.55
CA LEU A 72 -11.90 -2.49 5.58
C LEU A 72 -10.82 -1.59 4.97
N VAL A 73 -9.89 -2.18 4.22
CA VAL A 73 -8.75 -1.46 3.63
C VAL A 73 -9.20 -0.45 2.58
N PHE A 74 -10.10 -0.84 1.67
CA PHE A 74 -10.55 0.01 0.58
C PHE A 74 -11.31 1.23 1.10
N THR A 75 -12.27 1.00 2.00
CA THR A 75 -13.10 2.08 2.57
C THR A 75 -12.24 3.06 3.36
N ALA A 76 -11.25 2.56 4.11
CA ALA A 76 -10.37 3.40 4.90
C ALA A 76 -9.44 4.28 4.07
N ARG A 77 -9.04 3.86 2.86
CA ARG A 77 -7.92 4.52 2.12
C ARG A 77 -8.34 5.29 0.89
N GLU A 78 -9.30 4.80 0.11
CA GLU A 78 -9.52 5.30 -1.25
C GLU A 78 -9.96 6.77 -1.26
N SER A 79 -10.82 7.17 -0.33
CA SER A 79 -11.24 8.57 -0.18
C SER A 79 -10.08 9.49 0.18
N PHE A 80 -9.18 9.05 1.08
CA PHE A 80 -7.99 9.80 1.47
C PHE A 80 -6.97 9.87 0.34
N ARG A 81 -6.75 8.79 -0.39
CA ARG A 81 -5.86 8.77 -1.55
C ARG A 81 -6.26 9.83 -2.56
N ARG A 82 -7.53 9.85 -2.95
CA ARG A 82 -8.04 10.83 -3.93
C ARG A 82 -7.89 12.27 -3.44
N ALA A 83 -8.31 12.54 -2.20
CA ALA A 83 -8.23 13.88 -1.62
C ALA A 83 -6.78 14.36 -1.46
N CYS A 84 -5.89 13.49 -0.97
CA CYS A 84 -4.48 13.82 -0.72
C CYS A 84 -3.69 13.98 -2.03
N LEU A 85 -3.97 13.16 -3.05
CA LEU A 85 -3.32 13.29 -4.35
C LEU A 85 -3.77 14.55 -5.10
N SER A 86 -5.05 14.89 -5.05
CA SER A 86 -5.58 16.12 -5.63
C SER A 86 -4.92 17.35 -5.00
N ARG A 87 -4.97 17.45 -3.66
CA ARG A 87 -4.40 18.59 -2.93
C ARG A 87 -2.87 18.62 -2.97
N GLY A 88 -2.22 17.46 -2.88
CA GLY A 88 -0.77 17.33 -2.96
C GLY A 88 -0.20 17.72 -4.33
N GLY A 89 -0.90 17.35 -5.41
CA GLY A 89 -0.54 17.76 -6.77
C GLY A 89 -0.64 19.27 -6.96
N GLU A 90 -1.72 19.90 -6.46
CA GLU A 90 -1.89 21.36 -6.49
C GLU A 90 -0.77 22.08 -5.73
N LEU A 91 -0.40 21.57 -4.55
CA LEU A 91 0.70 22.12 -3.74
C LEU A 91 2.05 22.06 -4.46
N LEU A 92 2.32 20.98 -5.21
CA LEU A 92 3.58 20.79 -5.93
C LEU A 92 3.67 21.62 -7.20
N LEU A 93 2.54 21.88 -7.87
CA LEU A 93 2.50 22.63 -9.13
C LEU A 93 2.46 24.15 -8.90
N SER A 94 1.92 24.62 -7.78
CA SER A 94 1.77 26.06 -7.50
C SER A 94 3.09 26.75 -7.09
N PRO A 95 3.65 27.67 -7.91
CA PRO A 95 4.98 28.25 -7.67
C PRO A 95 5.01 29.39 -6.63
N LEU A 96 3.86 29.83 -6.11
CA LEU A 96 3.71 31.09 -5.35
C LEU A 96 3.35 30.90 -3.87
N VAL A 97 3.42 29.67 -3.34
CA VAL A 97 3.03 29.38 -1.96
C VAL A 97 4.18 29.71 -0.99
N ILE A 98 4.04 30.82 -0.25
CA ILE A 98 5.02 31.31 0.74
C ILE A 98 5.20 30.32 1.92
N ASP A 99 4.23 29.42 2.17
CA ASP A 99 4.25 28.43 3.26
C ASP A 99 4.08 26.96 2.82
N ILE A 100 4.77 26.54 1.75
CA ILE A 100 4.61 25.20 1.18
C ILE A 100 4.87 24.07 2.20
N ARG A 101 5.82 24.26 3.11
CA ARG A 101 6.19 23.28 4.15
C ARG A 101 5.09 23.11 5.22
N SER A 102 4.46 24.20 5.63
CA SER A 102 3.34 24.15 6.60
C SER A 102 2.13 23.44 6.00
N LYS A 103 1.77 23.78 4.75
CA LYS A 103 0.67 23.10 4.04
C LYS A 103 0.96 21.62 3.81
N TRP A 104 2.21 21.25 3.52
CA TRP A 104 2.61 19.85 3.41
C TRP A 104 2.44 19.08 4.71
N ARG A 105 2.83 19.66 5.85
CA ARG A 105 2.64 19.04 7.17
C ARG A 105 1.17 18.84 7.50
N SER A 106 0.32 19.82 7.18
CA SER A 106 -1.13 19.66 7.29
C SER A 106 -1.65 18.52 6.41
N LEU A 107 -1.14 18.38 5.19
CA LEU A 107 -1.49 17.27 4.30
C LEU A 107 -1.05 15.92 4.89
N LEU A 108 0.18 15.81 5.41
CA LEU A 108 0.69 14.61 6.08
C LEU A 108 -0.19 14.19 7.25
N ASN A 109 -0.64 15.14 8.08
CA ASN A 109 -1.57 14.83 9.17
C ASN A 109 -2.86 14.19 8.65
N VAL A 110 -3.41 14.69 7.53
CA VAL A 110 -4.58 14.09 6.87
C VAL A 110 -4.27 12.69 6.33
N MET A 111 -3.08 12.45 5.78
CA MET A 111 -2.69 11.11 5.34
C MET A 111 -2.69 10.11 6.49
N TRP A 112 -2.19 10.50 7.67
CA TRP A 112 -2.18 9.65 8.88
C TRP A 112 -3.56 9.37 9.46
N LEU A 113 -4.57 10.23 9.22
CA LEU A 113 -5.96 9.95 9.63
C LEU A 113 -6.51 8.66 9.02
N THR A 114 -5.98 8.24 7.87
CA THR A 114 -6.32 6.96 7.23
C THR A 114 -6.16 5.77 8.19
N VAL A 115 -5.12 5.77 9.03
CA VAL A 115 -4.87 4.71 10.00
C VAL A 115 -5.94 4.71 11.09
N LEU A 116 -6.26 5.90 11.62
CA LEU A 116 -7.29 6.06 12.65
C LEU A 116 -8.67 5.64 12.14
N VAL A 117 -9.03 6.06 10.92
CA VAL A 117 -10.29 5.65 10.29
C VAL A 117 -10.35 4.15 10.08
N GLY A 118 -9.25 3.51 9.67
CA GLY A 118 -9.19 2.05 9.56
C GLY A 118 -9.39 1.34 10.90
N ILE A 119 -8.81 1.85 11.98
CA ILE A 119 -9.05 1.32 13.34
C ILE A 119 -10.52 1.47 13.72
N LEU A 120 -11.12 2.64 13.53
CA LEU A 120 -12.54 2.88 13.84
C LEU A 120 -13.47 1.98 13.02
N LEU A 121 -13.20 1.83 11.72
CA LEU A 121 -13.97 0.93 10.84
C LEU A 121 -13.85 -0.53 11.27
N SER A 122 -12.70 -0.97 11.78
CA SER A 122 -12.54 -2.34 12.25
C SER A 122 -13.47 -2.66 13.44
N PHE A 123 -13.70 -1.71 14.35
CA PHE A 123 -14.62 -1.91 15.48
C PHE A 123 -16.08 -2.10 15.03
N GLY A 124 -16.47 -1.53 13.88
CA GLY A 124 -17.80 -1.75 13.30
C GLY A 124 -17.87 -3.00 12.41
N LEU A 125 -16.89 -3.19 11.53
CA LEU A 125 -16.89 -4.26 10.54
C LEU A 125 -16.55 -5.63 11.12
N LEU A 126 -15.59 -5.72 12.05
CA LEU A 126 -15.15 -7.01 12.59
C LEU A 126 -16.30 -7.74 13.30
N PRO A 127 -17.10 -7.11 14.18
CA PRO A 127 -18.26 -7.78 14.79
C PRO A 127 -19.29 -8.27 13.77
N ILE A 128 -19.52 -7.53 12.68
CA ILE A 128 -20.46 -7.95 11.62
C ILE A 128 -19.99 -9.27 11.01
N TRP A 129 -18.71 -9.41 10.70
CA TRP A 129 -18.16 -10.66 10.13
C TRP A 129 -18.05 -11.79 11.15
N LEU A 130 -17.89 -11.49 12.44
CA LEU A 130 -17.82 -12.51 13.49
C LEU A 130 -19.20 -13.03 13.92
N PHE A 131 -20.23 -12.17 13.98
CA PHE A 131 -21.53 -12.50 14.60
C PHE A 131 -22.72 -12.50 13.62
N VAL A 132 -22.69 -11.70 12.55
CA VAL A 132 -23.79 -11.63 11.57
C VAL A 132 -23.49 -12.49 10.34
N LEU A 133 -22.24 -12.48 9.89
CA LEU A 133 -21.72 -13.27 8.77
C LEU A 133 -20.85 -14.45 9.23
N SER A 134 -21.20 -15.06 10.37
CA SER A 134 -20.48 -16.20 10.95
C SER A 134 -20.39 -17.38 9.99
N SER A 135 -19.23 -18.07 9.98
CA SER A 135 -18.90 -19.18 9.06
C SER A 135 -20.07 -20.16 8.88
N PRO A 136 -20.39 -20.63 7.65
CA PRO A 136 -21.44 -21.64 7.44
C PRO A 136 -21.10 -22.98 8.12
N ALA A 137 -19.85 -23.18 8.54
CA ALA A 137 -19.46 -24.32 9.35
C ALA A 137 -20.02 -24.29 10.79
N SER A 138 -20.67 -23.20 11.22
CA SER A 138 -21.37 -23.14 12.51
C SER A 138 -22.56 -24.11 12.61
N ASP A 139 -23.09 -24.57 11.48
CA ASP A 139 -24.18 -25.57 11.44
C ASP A 139 -23.67 -27.02 11.62
N THR A 140 -22.35 -27.24 11.53
CA THR A 140 -21.72 -28.54 11.82
C THR A 140 -20.89 -28.42 13.10
N VAL A 141 -20.92 -29.43 13.97
CA VAL A 141 -20.31 -29.43 15.32
C VAL A 141 -18.76 -29.42 15.27
N ASN A 142 -18.15 -28.42 14.63
CA ASN A 142 -16.71 -28.28 14.43
C ASN A 142 -16.20 -27.02 15.15
N TYR A 143 -16.24 -27.04 16.48
CA TYR A 143 -15.75 -25.96 17.34
C TYR A 143 -14.34 -25.46 16.98
N ASN A 144 -13.45 -26.37 16.58
CA ASN A 144 -12.08 -26.03 16.18
C ASN A 144 -12.02 -25.12 14.96
N LEU A 145 -12.92 -25.31 13.98
CA LEU A 145 -12.94 -24.52 12.75
C LEU A 145 -13.47 -23.10 13.00
N GLU A 146 -14.46 -22.97 13.88
CA GLU A 146 -14.96 -21.66 14.30
C GLU A 146 -13.89 -20.85 15.03
N TYR A 147 -13.15 -21.48 15.95
CA TYR A 147 -12.03 -20.85 16.63
C TYR A 147 -10.94 -20.39 15.64
N GLN A 148 -10.57 -21.26 14.68
CA GLN A 148 -9.63 -20.90 13.62
C GLN A 148 -10.10 -19.71 12.78
N TYR A 149 -11.40 -19.66 12.45
CA TYR A 149 -11.97 -18.54 11.71
C TYR A 149 -11.84 -17.22 12.47
N ARG A 150 -12.20 -17.21 13.76
CA ARG A 150 -12.10 -16.01 14.62
C ARG A 150 -10.66 -15.49 14.67
N VAL A 151 -9.70 -16.39 14.91
CA VAL A 151 -8.27 -16.04 14.97
C VAL A 151 -7.76 -15.54 13.61
N SER A 152 -8.15 -16.17 12.50
CA SER A 152 -7.78 -15.70 11.16
C SER A 152 -8.35 -14.33 10.83
N CYS A 153 -9.58 -14.02 11.23
CA CYS A 153 -10.15 -12.67 11.09
C CYS A 153 -9.31 -11.63 11.87
N LEU A 154 -8.82 -11.96 13.07
CA LEU A 154 -7.93 -11.09 13.84
C LEU A 154 -6.57 -10.91 13.15
N LEU A 155 -5.98 -11.97 12.61
CA LEU A 155 -4.71 -11.90 11.85
C LEU A 155 -4.85 -11.02 10.60
N TYR A 156 -5.95 -11.15 9.86
CA TYR A 156 -6.23 -10.29 8.70
C TYR A 156 -6.49 -8.84 9.12
N THR A 157 -7.13 -8.60 10.27
CA THR A 157 -7.31 -7.25 10.83
C THR A 157 -5.96 -6.62 11.19
N LEU A 158 -5.07 -7.39 11.84
CA LEU A 158 -3.72 -6.92 12.15
C LEU A 158 -2.92 -6.62 10.88
N SER A 159 -3.00 -7.49 9.87
CA SER A 159 -2.39 -7.23 8.57
C SER A 159 -2.95 -5.98 7.90
N ALA A 160 -4.26 -5.75 7.98
CA ALA A 160 -4.91 -4.54 7.45
C ALA A 160 -4.38 -3.28 8.13
N PHE A 161 -4.15 -3.30 9.45
CA PHE A 161 -3.54 -2.19 10.17
C PHE A 161 -2.09 -1.92 9.75
N LEU A 162 -1.28 -2.98 9.59
CA LEU A 162 0.09 -2.83 9.07
C LEU A 162 0.07 -2.19 7.69
N GLU A 163 -0.80 -2.67 6.80
CA GLU A 163 -0.92 -2.13 5.45
C GLU A 163 -1.44 -0.68 5.47
N LEU A 164 -2.39 -0.34 6.36
CA LEU A 164 -2.89 1.03 6.57
C LEU A 164 -1.79 1.96 7.07
N ALA A 165 -0.91 1.48 7.95
CA ALA A 165 0.22 2.26 8.47
C ALA A 165 1.23 2.63 7.38
N THR A 166 1.29 1.87 6.28
CA THR A 166 2.14 2.20 5.12
C THR A 166 1.55 3.26 4.20
N GLU A 167 0.26 3.57 4.35
CA GLU A 167 -0.48 4.43 3.43
C GLU A 167 0.07 5.87 3.32
N PRO A 168 0.49 6.55 4.41
CA PRO A 168 1.10 7.87 4.29
C PRO A 168 2.38 7.84 3.46
N LEU A 169 3.21 6.80 3.63
CA LEU A 169 4.45 6.64 2.88
C LEU A 169 4.18 6.28 1.41
N TRP A 170 3.15 5.49 1.14
CA TRP A 170 2.66 5.24 -0.22
C TRP A 170 2.29 6.54 -0.94
N LEU A 171 1.56 7.44 -0.26
CA LEU A 171 1.18 8.75 -0.81
C LEU A 171 2.38 9.67 -1.04
N VAL A 172 3.35 9.66 -0.12
CA VAL A 172 4.62 10.36 -0.29
C VAL A 172 5.38 9.87 -1.52
N CYS A 173 5.46 8.54 -1.74
CA CYS A 173 6.06 7.98 -2.96
C CYS A 173 5.35 8.45 -4.21
N GLN A 174 4.01 8.44 -4.21
CA GLN A 174 3.21 8.82 -5.36
C GLN A 174 3.36 10.31 -5.69
N LEU A 175 3.29 11.18 -4.68
CA LEU A 175 3.47 12.63 -4.85
C LEU A 175 4.90 13.01 -5.22
N GLY A 176 5.89 12.26 -4.72
CA GLY A 176 7.30 12.40 -5.09
C GLY A 176 7.69 11.73 -6.41
N MET A 177 6.73 11.14 -7.14
CA MET A 177 6.96 10.37 -8.39
C MET A 177 7.96 9.20 -8.27
N PHE A 178 8.16 8.65 -7.07
CA PHE A 178 9.00 7.47 -6.83
C PHE A 178 8.26 6.16 -7.16
N LEU A 179 7.61 6.13 -8.32
CA LEU A 179 6.74 5.03 -8.75
C LEU A 179 7.49 3.69 -8.82
N ARG A 180 8.73 3.69 -9.31
CA ARG A 180 9.56 2.47 -9.40
C ARG A 180 9.78 1.83 -8.03
N ALA A 181 10.19 2.64 -7.04
CA ALA A 181 10.42 2.16 -5.68
C ALA A 181 9.12 1.59 -5.08
N ARG A 182 8.01 2.33 -5.20
CA ARG A 182 6.69 1.87 -4.75
C ARG A 182 6.29 0.52 -5.35
N ILE A 183 6.41 0.39 -6.67
CA ILE A 183 6.05 -0.82 -7.42
C ILE A 183 6.91 -2.02 -6.96
N VAL A 184 8.21 -1.81 -6.75
CA VAL A 184 9.12 -2.86 -6.25
C VAL A 184 8.76 -3.26 -4.81
N LEU A 185 8.45 -2.31 -3.93
CA LEU A 185 8.04 -2.59 -2.55
C LEU A 185 6.76 -3.44 -2.50
N GLU A 186 5.75 -3.07 -3.29
CA GLU A 186 4.50 -3.83 -3.39
C GLU A 186 4.74 -5.24 -3.97
N ALA A 187 5.63 -5.37 -4.96
CA ALA A 187 5.97 -6.67 -5.52
C ALA A 187 6.70 -7.57 -4.52
N ILE A 188 7.68 -7.04 -3.79
CA ILE A 188 8.41 -7.79 -2.76
C ILE A 188 7.44 -8.29 -1.68
N ALA A 189 6.51 -7.46 -1.22
CA ALA A 189 5.51 -7.88 -0.24
C ALA A 189 4.59 -8.98 -0.78
N ASN A 190 4.11 -8.86 -2.03
CA ASN A 190 3.27 -9.87 -2.66
C ASN A 190 4.02 -11.20 -2.88
N VAL A 191 5.29 -11.15 -3.28
CA VAL A 191 6.16 -12.33 -3.41
C VAL A 191 6.41 -12.97 -2.04
N ALA A 192 6.67 -12.17 -1.00
CA ALA A 192 6.84 -12.66 0.37
C ALA A 192 5.58 -13.40 0.86
N ARG A 193 4.39 -12.88 0.55
CA ARG A 193 3.11 -13.57 0.82
C ARG A 193 3.08 -14.93 0.11
N ALA A 194 3.35 -14.95 -1.19
CA ALA A 194 3.27 -16.16 -2.01
C ALA A 194 4.25 -17.24 -1.53
N VAL A 195 5.49 -16.85 -1.24
CA VAL A 195 6.52 -17.74 -0.66
C VAL A 195 6.07 -18.22 0.72
N GLY A 196 5.52 -17.34 1.55
CA GLY A 196 4.99 -17.70 2.87
C GLY A 196 3.86 -18.73 2.77
N ILE A 197 2.96 -18.61 1.80
CA ILE A 197 1.91 -19.61 1.56
C ILE A 197 2.53 -20.95 1.13
N ILE A 198 3.44 -20.95 0.15
CA ILE A 198 4.09 -22.19 -0.31
C ILE A 198 4.83 -22.89 0.84
N PHE A 199 5.58 -22.12 1.64
CA PHE A 199 6.27 -22.62 2.81
C PHE A 199 5.29 -23.20 3.84
N ALA A 200 4.22 -22.47 4.16
CA ALA A 200 3.21 -22.94 5.10
C ALA A 200 2.54 -24.23 4.60
N LEU A 201 2.19 -24.32 3.32
CA LEU A 201 1.57 -25.52 2.74
C LEU A 201 2.51 -26.73 2.68
N TRP A 202 3.83 -26.52 2.58
CA TRP A 202 4.79 -27.62 2.50
C TRP A 202 5.09 -28.23 3.87
N PHE A 203 5.15 -27.41 4.92
CA PHE A 203 5.44 -27.85 6.29
C PHE A 203 4.20 -28.10 7.15
N GLY A 204 3.07 -27.49 6.79
CA GLY A 204 1.85 -27.51 7.55
C GLY A 204 0.85 -28.57 7.10
N ASP A 205 0.11 -29.12 8.05
CA ASP A 205 -1.00 -30.01 7.76
C ASP A 205 -2.26 -29.20 7.41
N GLY A 206 -2.63 -29.21 6.13
CA GLY A 206 -3.77 -28.47 5.60
C GLY A 206 -5.13 -28.96 6.10
N SER A 207 -5.22 -30.22 6.56
CA SER A 207 -6.44 -30.81 7.10
C SER A 207 -6.81 -30.22 8.46
N THR A 208 -5.82 -29.97 9.32
CA THR A 208 -6.05 -29.51 10.69
C THR A 208 -5.95 -28.00 10.85
N HIS A 209 -5.11 -27.31 10.07
CA HIS A 209 -4.79 -25.88 10.28
C HIS A 209 -4.91 -25.02 9.01
N GLY A 210 -5.69 -25.45 8.01
CA GLY A 210 -5.77 -24.80 6.69
C GLY A 210 -5.99 -23.28 6.71
N LEU A 211 -6.79 -22.74 7.65
CA LEU A 211 -7.00 -21.29 7.76
C LEU A 211 -5.74 -20.54 8.19
N TYR A 212 -4.98 -21.08 9.13
CA TYR A 212 -3.76 -20.43 9.63
C TYR A 212 -2.66 -20.43 8.58
N LEU A 213 -2.57 -21.50 7.79
CA LEU A 213 -1.60 -21.60 6.69
C LEU A 213 -1.79 -20.48 5.65
N LEU A 214 -3.00 -19.93 5.54
CA LEU A 214 -3.31 -18.82 4.63
C LEU A 214 -3.36 -17.45 5.32
N ALA A 215 -3.64 -17.41 6.63
CA ALA A 215 -3.69 -16.17 7.40
C ALA A 215 -2.30 -15.67 7.85
N CYS A 216 -1.40 -16.55 8.26
CA CYS A 216 -0.05 -16.15 8.67
C CYS A 216 0.76 -15.49 7.54
N PRO A 217 0.73 -15.99 6.29
CA PRO A 217 1.39 -15.31 5.17
C PRO A 217 0.80 -13.93 4.85
N GLN A 218 -0.48 -13.71 5.14
CA GLN A 218 -1.09 -12.38 5.02
C GLN A 218 -0.50 -11.40 6.03
N LEU A 219 -0.18 -11.85 7.24
CA LEU A 219 0.53 -11.03 8.21
C LEU A 219 1.98 -10.76 7.78
N LEU A 220 2.66 -11.78 7.22
CA LEU A 220 3.99 -11.63 6.64
C LEU A 220 4.01 -10.54 5.55
N HIS A 221 3.03 -10.53 4.65
CA HIS A 221 2.87 -9.47 3.67
C HIS A 221 2.85 -8.07 4.31
N GLY A 222 1.98 -7.85 5.29
CA GLY A 222 1.84 -6.56 5.97
C GLY A 222 3.16 -6.12 6.62
N SER A 223 3.83 -7.04 7.31
CA SER A 223 5.13 -6.79 7.94
C SER A 223 6.24 -6.47 6.93
N THR A 224 6.32 -7.23 5.83
CA THR A 224 7.30 -6.96 4.75
C THR A 224 7.04 -5.61 4.11
N LEU A 225 5.78 -5.24 3.90
CA LEU A 225 5.41 -3.95 3.33
C LEU A 225 5.83 -2.79 4.25
N VAL A 226 5.52 -2.89 5.56
CA VAL A 226 5.93 -1.89 6.56
C VAL A 226 7.45 -1.74 6.60
N LEU A 227 8.18 -2.86 6.67
CA LEU A 227 9.64 -2.83 6.67
C LEU A 227 10.18 -2.16 5.40
N GLY A 228 9.63 -2.53 4.23
CA GLY A 228 10.02 -1.95 2.95
C GLY A 228 9.82 -0.43 2.89
N TYR A 229 8.69 0.08 3.37
CA TYR A 229 8.42 1.51 3.40
C TYR A 229 9.26 2.26 4.45
N ILE A 230 9.59 1.64 5.58
CA ILE A 230 10.53 2.22 6.56
C ILE A 230 11.92 2.35 5.94
N LEU A 231 12.41 1.30 5.27
CA LEU A 231 13.70 1.34 4.56
C LEU A 231 13.70 2.42 3.47
N PHE A 232 12.59 2.55 2.73
CA PHE A 232 12.41 3.63 1.76
C PHE A 232 12.43 5.01 2.42
N ALA A 233 11.76 5.22 3.54
CA ALA A 233 11.77 6.49 4.26
C ALA A 233 13.18 6.86 4.74
N ILE A 234 13.94 5.89 5.24
CA ILE A 234 15.35 6.09 5.62
C ILE A 234 16.17 6.48 4.40
N TRP A 235 16.04 5.74 3.29
CA TRP A 235 16.72 6.05 2.04
C TRP A 235 16.37 7.45 1.53
N LEU A 236 15.09 7.83 1.54
CA LEU A 236 14.59 9.13 1.10
C LEU A 236 15.24 10.26 1.91
N THR A 237 15.29 10.16 3.24
CA THR A 237 15.93 11.20 4.08
C THR A 237 17.42 11.37 3.81
N ARG A 238 18.12 10.27 3.47
CA ARG A 238 19.54 10.31 3.09
C ARG A 238 19.74 10.93 1.71
N THR A 239 19.01 10.46 0.70
CA THR A 239 19.19 10.90 -0.70
C THR A 239 18.66 12.30 -0.97
N SER A 240 17.61 12.74 -0.27
CA SER A 240 17.04 14.09 -0.44
C SER A 240 18.01 15.22 -0.05
N SER A 241 19.09 14.90 0.67
CA SER A 241 20.18 15.85 0.95
C SER A 241 21.11 16.09 -0.25
N LEU A 242 21.07 15.23 -1.27
CA LEU A 242 22.06 15.17 -2.35
C LEU A 242 21.56 15.72 -3.68
N ASP A 243 20.26 15.59 -3.98
CA ASP A 243 19.69 16.02 -5.25
C ASP A 243 18.88 17.32 -5.09
N LYS A 244 19.20 18.37 -5.86
CA LYS A 244 18.60 19.70 -5.74
C LYS A 244 17.54 20.01 -6.81
N ASP A 245 17.48 19.22 -7.89
CA ASP A 245 16.74 19.60 -9.10
C ASP A 245 15.31 19.02 -9.16
N HIS A 246 14.95 18.09 -8.28
CA HIS A 246 13.61 17.48 -8.27
C HIS A 246 12.58 18.41 -7.58
N PRO A 247 11.37 18.63 -8.11
CA PRO A 247 10.36 19.54 -7.51
C PRO A 247 9.97 19.16 -6.07
N PHE A 248 10.12 17.89 -5.72
CA PHE A 248 9.89 17.38 -4.37
C PHE A 248 10.96 17.81 -3.33
N THR A 249 12.14 18.29 -3.76
CA THR A 249 13.26 18.66 -2.85
C THR A 249 12.92 19.79 -1.90
N LYS A 250 12.05 20.72 -2.31
CA LYS A 250 11.58 21.83 -1.44
C LYS A 250 10.83 21.32 -0.21
N ILE A 251 10.19 20.17 -0.34
CA ILE A 251 9.29 19.57 0.66
C ILE A 251 9.91 18.32 1.29
N ALA A 252 11.01 17.81 0.72
CA ALA A 252 11.62 16.57 1.14
C ALA A 252 11.95 16.58 2.65
N PRO A 253 11.63 15.48 3.35
CA PRO A 253 11.85 15.36 4.78
C PRO A 253 13.35 15.28 5.08
N LYS A 254 13.82 16.08 6.04
CA LYS A 254 15.21 16.05 6.52
C LYS A 254 15.43 14.99 7.61
N THR A 255 14.35 14.59 8.29
CA THR A 255 14.38 13.62 9.38
C THR A 255 13.13 12.74 9.30
N LEU A 256 13.24 11.48 9.75
CA LEU A 256 12.09 10.56 9.81
C LEU A 256 10.92 11.14 10.63
N GLN A 257 11.21 11.94 11.64
CA GLN A 257 10.19 12.60 12.45
C GLN A 257 9.33 13.60 11.64
N GLU A 258 9.84 14.16 10.55
CA GLU A 258 9.04 15.05 9.68
C GLU A 258 7.99 14.30 8.86
N LEU A 259 8.08 12.97 8.76
CA LEU A 259 7.08 12.10 8.12
C LEU A 259 5.98 11.67 9.09
N LEU A 260 6.18 11.85 10.40
CA LEU A 260 5.20 11.53 11.43
C LEU A 260 4.19 12.69 11.60
N PRO A 261 2.98 12.40 12.10
CA PRO A 261 2.00 13.44 12.34
C PRO A 261 2.54 14.44 13.37
N SER A 262 2.37 15.73 13.09
CA SER A 262 2.79 16.80 13.99
C SER A 262 1.60 17.67 14.35
N ILE A 263 1.32 17.81 15.64
CA ILE A 263 0.30 18.73 16.12
C ILE A 263 0.93 20.10 16.10
N HIS A 264 0.66 20.86 15.03
CA HIS A 264 0.92 22.29 15.06
C HIS A 264 -0.06 22.91 16.05
N VAL A 265 0.43 23.27 17.24
CA VAL A 265 -0.28 24.22 18.11
C VAL A 265 -0.34 25.51 17.31
N VAL A 266 -1.52 25.81 16.78
CA VAL A 266 -1.80 27.13 16.22
C VAL A 266 -1.79 28.06 17.42
N ASN A 267 -0.67 28.77 17.62
CA ASN A 267 -0.66 29.94 18.49
C ASN A 267 -1.56 30.97 17.80
N THR A 268 -2.84 30.96 18.13
CA THR A 268 -3.75 32.06 17.80
C THR A 268 -3.29 33.28 18.60
N PRO A 269 -3.12 34.46 17.96
CA PRO A 269 -2.82 35.70 18.67
C PRO A 269 -3.97 36.11 19.60
#